data_AF-A0A399YHL7-F1
#
_entry.id   AF-A0A399YHL7-F1
#
_cell.length_a   1.000
_cell.length_b   1.000
_cell.length_c   1.000
_cell.angle_alpha   90.00
_cell.angle_beta   90.00
_cell.angle_gamma   90.00
#
_symmetry.space_group_name_H-M   'P 1'
#
loop_
_entity.id
_entity.type
_entity.pdbx_description
1 polymer ?
#
loop_
_entity_poly.entity_id
_entity_poly.type
_entity_poly.pdbx_seq_one_letter_code
_entity_poly.pdbx_strand_id
1 'polypeptide(L)'
;MKFSIVAYDPANGDLGIAVASKFLAVGSVVPWAQAGVGAIATQSWANTRYPPLALEMLKQGLTPEQVGAALTTSDENAAQRQFGIVDARGRGFTFTGAQCFSWAGGIVGENFAAQGNILAGAQVVDALAATFQNARGALAERLLQALAAGQAAGGDKRGQESAA
;
A
#
# COMPACT_ATOMS: atom_id res chain seq x y z
N MET A 1 -5.13 -8.77 -9.25
CA MET A 1 -4.25 -9.17 -8.14
C MET A 1 -3.40 -8.00 -7.81
N LYS A 2 -3.21 -7.65 -6.55
CA LYS A 2 -2.30 -6.58 -6.19
C LYS A 2 -1.69 -6.88 -4.83
N PHE A 3 -0.37 -6.78 -4.73
CA PHE A 3 0.29 -6.44 -3.48
C PHE A 3 1.07 -5.15 -3.68
N SER A 4 1.11 -4.34 -2.63
CA SER A 4 1.77 -3.05 -2.66
C SER A 4 2.34 -2.71 -1.29
N ILE A 5 3.26 -1.77 -1.29
CA ILE A 5 3.84 -1.15 -0.10
C ILE A 5 3.90 0.36 -0.32
N VAL A 6 3.45 1.12 0.67
CA VAL A 6 3.66 2.58 0.77
C VAL A 6 4.64 2.83 1.89
N ALA A 7 5.59 3.72 1.70
CA ALA A 7 6.62 3.97 2.69
C ALA A 7 7.14 5.41 2.71
N TYR A 8 7.70 5.76 3.86
CA TYR A 8 8.38 7.02 4.15
C TYR A 8 9.84 6.74 4.50
N ASP A 9 10.75 7.61 4.07
CA ASP A 9 12.15 7.57 4.49
C ASP A 9 12.46 8.77 5.41
N PRO A 10 12.70 8.53 6.72
CA PRO A 10 12.98 9.62 7.66
C PRO A 10 14.34 10.29 7.42
N ALA A 11 15.26 9.69 6.67
CA ALA A 11 16.59 10.24 6.44
C ALA A 11 16.56 11.47 5.51
N ASN A 12 15.66 11.47 4.53
CA ASN A 12 15.57 12.52 3.51
C ASN A 12 14.14 13.04 3.28
N GLY A 13 13.13 12.44 3.90
CA GLY A 13 11.73 12.83 3.79
C GLY A 13 11.01 12.24 2.57
N ASP A 14 11.62 11.28 1.86
CA ASP A 14 11.02 10.68 0.67
C ASP A 14 9.75 9.90 0.99
N LEU A 15 8.82 9.93 0.05
CA LEU A 15 7.58 9.15 0.08
C LEU A 15 7.53 8.30 -1.18
N GLY A 16 7.30 7.01 -1.01
CA GLY A 16 7.40 6.05 -2.10
C GLY A 16 6.31 4.99 -2.05
N ILE A 17 5.99 4.46 -3.21
CA ILE A 17 4.99 3.41 -3.40
C ILE A 17 5.56 2.42 -4.39
N ALA A 18 5.35 1.15 -4.14
CA ALA A 18 5.64 0.11 -5.09
C ALA A 18 4.49 -0.90 -5.13
N VAL A 19 4.12 -1.34 -6.32
CA VAL A 19 2.99 -2.25 -6.56
C VAL A 19 3.33 -3.27 -7.64
N ALA A 20 2.92 -4.52 -7.43
CA ALA A 20 2.96 -5.57 -8.44
C ALA A 20 1.56 -6.16 -8.65
N SER A 21 1.21 -6.44 -9.91
CA SER A 21 -0.16 -6.76 -10.31
C SER A 21 -0.27 -7.57 -11.61
N LYS A 22 -1.26 -8.45 -11.70
CA LYS A 22 -1.72 -9.07 -12.96
C LYS A 22 -2.62 -8.15 -13.82
N PHE A 23 -3.07 -7.03 -13.28
CA PHE A 23 -3.81 -6.01 -14.05
C PHE A 23 -2.82 -5.16 -14.84
N LEU A 24 -3.12 -4.88 -16.12
CA LEU A 24 -2.28 -4.04 -16.98
C LEU A 24 -2.25 -2.58 -16.47
N ALA A 25 -1.10 -1.91 -16.61
CA ALA A 25 -0.92 -0.47 -16.30
C ALA A 25 -1.28 -0.06 -14.85
N VAL A 26 -0.92 -0.87 -13.85
CA VAL A 26 -1.26 -0.64 -12.44
C VAL A 26 -0.83 0.72 -11.88
N GLY A 27 0.27 1.28 -12.40
CA GLY A 27 0.81 2.58 -12.01
C GLY A 27 -0.08 3.78 -12.28
N SER A 28 -1.08 3.66 -13.15
CA SER A 28 -2.02 4.76 -13.46
C SER A 28 -3.15 4.91 -12.44
N VAL A 29 -3.37 3.90 -11.59
CA VAL A 29 -4.53 3.84 -10.69
C VAL A 29 -4.13 3.75 -9.23
N VAL A 30 -3.11 2.96 -8.92
CA VAL A 30 -2.81 2.54 -7.55
C VAL A 30 -1.95 3.55 -6.78
N PRO A 31 -0.77 3.97 -7.28
CA PRO A 31 0.14 4.80 -6.51
C PRO A 31 -0.24 6.28 -6.59
N TRP A 32 -0.39 6.92 -5.43
CA TRP A 32 -0.56 8.37 -5.31
C TRP A 32 0.30 8.91 -4.17
N ALA A 33 1.18 9.85 -4.46
CA ALA A 33 2.02 10.49 -3.46
C ALA A 33 2.05 12.01 -3.65
N GLN A 34 2.17 12.72 -2.54
CA GLN A 34 2.42 14.15 -2.51
C GLN A 34 3.56 14.44 -1.54
N ALA A 35 4.63 15.06 -2.06
CA ALA A 35 5.82 15.40 -1.28
C ALA A 35 5.46 16.24 -0.05
N GLY A 36 6.05 15.88 1.10
CA GLY A 36 5.78 16.53 2.39
C GLY A 36 4.39 16.29 2.98
N VAL A 37 3.53 15.48 2.35
CA VAL A 37 2.18 15.16 2.83
C VAL A 37 2.01 13.68 3.14
N GLY A 38 2.16 12.81 2.14
CA GLY A 38 1.97 11.38 2.31
C GLY A 38 1.85 10.62 1.00
N ALA A 39 1.63 9.31 1.12
CA ALA A 39 1.46 8.37 0.04
C ALA A 39 0.35 7.36 0.34
N ILE A 40 -0.40 6.96 -0.69
CA ILE A 40 -1.52 6.02 -0.60
C ILE A 40 -1.54 5.09 -1.81
N ALA A 41 -1.77 3.80 -1.54
CA ALA A 41 -2.01 2.77 -2.54
C ALA A 41 -3.43 2.24 -2.43
N THR A 42 -4.30 2.50 -3.41
CA THR A 42 -5.69 2.01 -3.45
C THR A 42 -5.85 0.82 -4.40
N GLN A 43 -6.42 -0.29 -3.93
CA GLN A 43 -6.48 -1.56 -4.64
C GLN A 43 -7.76 -2.37 -4.32
N SER A 44 -7.79 -3.65 -4.74
CA SER A 44 -9.01 -4.47 -4.86
C SER A 44 -9.99 -3.79 -5.84
N TRP A 45 -11.26 -3.61 -5.47
CA TRP A 45 -12.18 -2.68 -6.12
C TRP A 45 -11.75 -1.24 -5.83
N ALA A 46 -10.65 -0.81 -6.45
CA ALA A 46 -10.01 0.48 -6.19
C ALA A 46 -11.00 1.63 -6.38
N ASN A 47 -10.97 2.58 -5.45
CA ASN A 47 -11.75 3.81 -5.50
C ASN A 47 -10.79 4.99 -5.74
N THR A 48 -10.78 5.54 -6.96
CA THR A 48 -9.89 6.64 -7.36
C THR A 48 -10.25 7.98 -6.69
N ARG A 49 -11.38 8.05 -5.96
CA ARG A 49 -11.71 9.20 -5.12
C ARG A 49 -10.96 9.18 -3.78
N TYR A 50 -10.49 8.01 -3.32
CA TYR A 50 -9.79 7.91 -2.03
C TYR A 50 -8.47 8.68 -2.02
N PRO A 51 -7.56 8.53 -3.01
CA PRO A 51 -6.27 9.19 -2.94
C PRO A 51 -6.28 10.72 -2.81
N PRO A 52 -7.03 11.49 -3.63
CA PRO A 52 -7.04 12.94 -3.48
C PRO A 52 -7.65 13.38 -2.14
N LEU A 53 -8.68 12.68 -1.65
CA LEU A 53 -9.28 12.97 -0.34
C LEU A 53 -8.32 12.63 0.81
N ALA A 54 -7.61 11.50 0.71
CA ALA A 54 -6.62 11.08 1.70
C ALA A 54 -5.50 12.11 1.83
N LEU A 55 -4.92 12.51 0.70
CA LEU A 55 -3.83 13.49 0.68
C LEU A 55 -4.28 14.85 1.22
N GLU A 56 -5.49 15.30 0.90
CA GLU A 56 -6.03 16.56 1.45
C GLU A 56 -6.23 16.48 2.97
N MET A 57 -6.77 15.37 3.48
CA MET A 57 -6.92 15.19 4.93
C MET A 57 -5.57 15.07 5.66
N LEU A 58 -4.59 14.36 5.08
CA LEU A 58 -3.22 14.30 5.62
C LEU A 58 -2.59 15.69 5.66
N LYS A 59 -2.79 16.50 4.62
CA LYS A 59 -2.32 17.89 4.56
C LYS A 59 -2.96 18.77 5.64
N GLN A 60 -4.20 18.49 6.01
CA GLN A 60 -4.90 19.13 7.13
C GLN A 60 -4.46 18.63 8.51
N GLY A 61 -3.53 17.67 8.56
CA GLY A 61 -2.92 17.17 9.79
C GLY A 61 -3.59 15.95 10.41
N LEU A 62 -4.58 15.35 9.73
CA LEU A 62 -5.18 14.09 10.18
C LEU A 62 -4.15 12.96 10.12
N THR A 63 -4.28 12.02 11.05
CA THR A 63 -3.48 10.79 11.05
C THR A 63 -3.96 9.81 9.97
N PRO A 64 -3.09 8.94 9.44
CA PRO A 64 -3.48 7.88 8.50
C PRO A 64 -4.68 7.04 8.98
N GLU A 65 -4.78 6.77 10.29
CA GLU A 65 -5.89 6.06 10.90
C GLU A 65 -7.20 6.85 10.81
N GLN A 66 -7.18 8.14 11.15
CA GLN A 66 -8.34 9.03 11.02
C GLN A 66 -8.78 9.17 9.57
N VAL A 67 -7.82 9.28 8.64
CA VAL A 67 -8.08 9.31 7.20
C VAL A 67 -8.76 8.01 6.76
N GLY A 68 -8.21 6.85 7.16
CA GLY A 68 -8.76 5.54 6.84
C GLY A 68 -10.20 5.36 7.34
N ALA A 69 -10.49 5.80 8.56
CA ALA A 69 -11.83 5.80 9.11
C ALA A 69 -12.77 6.70 8.28
N ALA A 70 -12.38 7.94 7.98
CA ALA A 70 -13.19 8.87 7.21
C ALA A 70 -13.51 8.35 5.79
N LEU A 71 -12.53 7.74 5.10
CA LEU A 71 -12.71 7.16 3.77
C LEU A 71 -13.68 5.98 3.79
N THR A 72 -13.62 5.14 4.82
CA THR A 72 -14.41 3.90 4.88
C THR A 72 -15.82 4.13 5.41
N THR A 73 -16.02 5.04 6.37
CA THR A 73 -17.36 5.41 6.86
C THR A 73 -18.22 6.04 5.76
N SER A 74 -17.60 6.72 4.78
CA SER A 74 -18.30 7.41 3.69
C SER A 74 -18.49 6.56 2.42
N ASP A 75 -18.03 5.30 2.39
CA ASP A 75 -18.16 4.39 1.24
C ASP A 75 -18.99 3.16 1.61
N GLU A 76 -20.22 3.08 1.08
CA GLU A 76 -21.12 1.92 1.26
C GLU A 76 -20.50 0.61 0.76
N ASN A 77 -19.52 0.70 -0.14
CA ASN A 77 -18.79 -0.45 -0.68
C ASN A 77 -17.42 -0.63 -0.01
N ALA A 78 -17.16 -0.01 1.14
CA ALA A 78 -15.89 -0.12 1.88
C ALA A 78 -15.46 -1.59 2.08
N ALA A 79 -16.41 -2.52 2.26
CA ALA A 79 -16.13 -3.94 2.41
C ALA A 79 -15.38 -4.56 1.21
N GLN A 80 -15.42 -3.95 0.02
CA GLN A 80 -14.73 -4.42 -1.18
C GLN A 80 -13.39 -3.72 -1.43
N ARG A 81 -13.07 -2.68 -0.65
CA ARG A 81 -11.89 -1.83 -0.83
C ARG A 81 -10.69 -2.39 -0.07
N GLN A 82 -9.50 -2.09 -0.57
CA GLN A 82 -8.25 -2.29 0.16
C GLN A 82 -7.31 -1.13 -0.12
N PHE A 83 -6.67 -0.56 0.90
CA PHE A 83 -5.69 0.50 0.70
C PHE A 83 -4.67 0.57 1.85
N GLY A 84 -3.49 1.12 1.54
CA GLY A 84 -2.46 1.46 2.52
C GLY A 84 -2.09 2.93 2.42
N ILE A 85 -1.82 3.58 3.56
CA ILE A 85 -1.48 5.00 3.68
C ILE A 85 -0.21 5.12 4.53
N VAL A 86 0.69 6.02 4.15
CA VAL A 86 1.74 6.53 5.04
C VAL A 86 1.77 8.06 4.95
N ASP A 87 1.96 8.75 6.06
CA ASP A 87 2.14 10.20 6.04
C ASP A 87 3.62 10.62 6.00
N ALA A 88 3.87 11.91 5.82
CA ALA A 88 5.22 12.48 5.83
C ALA A 88 5.91 12.50 7.21
N ARG A 89 5.36 11.76 8.19
CA ARG A 89 5.95 11.52 9.52
C ARG A 89 6.17 10.02 9.77
N GLY A 90 5.96 9.17 8.77
CA GLY A 90 6.15 7.73 8.87
C GLY A 90 5.06 6.97 9.61
N ARG A 91 3.93 7.62 9.95
CA ARG A 91 2.77 6.91 10.49
C ARG A 91 2.08 6.18 9.34
N GLY A 92 1.69 4.93 9.57
CA GLY A 92 1.09 4.07 8.55
C GLY A 92 -0.31 3.58 8.93
N PHE A 93 -1.14 3.29 7.94
CA PHE A 93 -2.43 2.65 8.13
C PHE A 93 -2.72 1.73 6.95
N THR A 94 -3.36 0.58 7.21
CA THR A 94 -3.84 -0.32 6.16
C THR A 94 -5.26 -0.77 6.45
N PHE A 95 -6.07 -0.85 5.41
CA PHE A 95 -7.44 -1.32 5.48
C PHE A 95 -7.68 -2.42 4.46
N THR A 96 -8.31 -3.51 4.89
CA THR A 96 -8.76 -4.61 4.03
C THR A 96 -10.23 -4.89 4.34
N GLY A 97 -11.11 -4.59 3.38
CA GLY A 97 -12.53 -4.87 3.52
C GLY A 97 -12.83 -6.37 3.52
N ALA A 98 -13.88 -6.78 4.26
CA ALA A 98 -14.24 -8.19 4.48
C ALA A 98 -14.65 -8.97 3.21
N GLN A 99 -14.99 -8.27 2.10
CA GLN A 99 -15.33 -8.86 0.80
C GLN A 99 -14.14 -8.88 -0.17
N CYS A 100 -12.93 -8.52 0.28
CA CYS A 100 -11.72 -8.71 -0.52
C CYS A 100 -11.45 -10.21 -0.74
N PHE A 101 -11.10 -10.58 -1.96
CA PHE A 101 -10.83 -11.97 -2.33
C PHE A 101 -9.61 -12.54 -1.60
N SER A 102 -9.77 -13.74 -1.03
CA SER A 102 -8.75 -14.40 -0.24
C SER A 102 -7.57 -14.92 -1.08
N TRP A 103 -6.35 -14.95 -0.55
CA TRP A 103 -5.95 -14.37 0.74
C TRP A 103 -5.84 -12.84 0.63
N ALA A 104 -6.32 -12.11 1.65
CA ALA A 104 -6.23 -10.65 1.70
C ALA A 104 -5.90 -10.17 3.12
N GLY A 105 -5.04 -9.15 3.21
CA GLY A 105 -4.63 -8.54 4.47
C GLY A 105 -3.58 -7.46 4.29
N GLY A 106 -3.10 -6.92 5.40
CA GLY A 106 -2.05 -5.90 5.43
C GLY A 106 -1.32 -5.85 6.77
N ILE A 107 -0.12 -5.26 6.75
CA ILE A 107 0.76 -5.02 7.90
C ILE A 107 1.16 -3.55 7.89
N VAL A 108 1.08 -2.93 9.06
CA VAL A 108 1.67 -1.61 9.33
C VAL A 108 2.94 -1.84 10.14
N GLY A 109 4.01 -1.15 9.77
CA GLY A 109 5.24 -1.10 10.54
C GLY A 109 5.83 0.29 10.55
N GLU A 110 7.02 0.42 11.12
CA GLU A 110 7.69 1.72 11.21
C GLU A 110 7.97 2.28 9.81
N ASN A 111 7.38 3.43 9.50
CA ASN A 111 7.51 4.12 8.21
C ASN A 111 6.92 3.40 6.98
N PHE A 112 6.04 2.41 7.14
CA PHE A 112 5.38 1.78 5.98
C PHE A 112 4.01 1.15 6.29
N ALA A 113 3.25 0.92 5.23
CA ALA A 113 2.10 0.02 5.21
C ALA A 113 2.16 -0.89 3.98
N ALA A 114 2.02 -2.20 4.18
CA ALA A 114 2.04 -3.22 3.14
C ALA A 114 0.71 -3.98 3.12
N GLN A 115 0.21 -4.31 1.92
CA GLN A 115 -1.13 -4.90 1.76
C GLN A 115 -1.24 -5.68 0.46
N GLY A 116 -2.11 -6.70 0.46
CA GLY A 116 -2.43 -7.41 -0.77
C GLY A 116 -3.73 -8.21 -0.70
N ASN A 117 -4.23 -8.56 -1.88
CA ASN A 117 -5.41 -9.40 -2.08
C ASN A 117 -5.18 -10.43 -3.19
N ILE A 118 -5.90 -11.56 -3.10
CA ILE A 118 -5.77 -12.72 -3.98
C ILE A 118 -4.38 -13.40 -3.84
N LEU A 119 -3.68 -13.17 -2.73
CA LEU A 119 -2.31 -13.66 -2.54
C LEU A 119 -2.28 -15.18 -2.30
N ALA A 120 -1.09 -15.79 -2.48
CA ALA A 120 -0.83 -17.18 -2.11
C ALA A 120 -1.15 -17.45 -0.63
N GLY A 121 -0.81 -16.50 0.24
CA GLY A 121 -1.12 -16.49 1.66
C GLY A 121 -0.50 -15.28 2.35
N ALA A 122 -0.53 -15.27 3.69
CA ALA A 122 -0.02 -14.18 4.52
C ALA A 122 1.48 -13.92 4.33
N GLN A 123 2.24 -14.98 4.02
CA GLN A 123 3.69 -14.93 3.86
C GLN A 123 4.16 -13.91 2.82
N VAL A 124 3.30 -13.54 1.86
CA VAL A 124 3.60 -12.51 0.85
C VAL A 124 3.69 -11.12 1.48
N VAL A 125 2.75 -10.77 2.37
CA VAL A 125 2.77 -9.49 3.09
C VAL A 125 3.84 -9.51 4.18
N ASP A 126 4.05 -10.65 4.83
CA ASP A 126 5.15 -10.82 5.79
C ASP A 126 6.51 -10.58 5.13
N ALA A 127 6.72 -11.13 3.93
CA ALA A 127 7.95 -10.95 3.15
C ALA A 127 8.16 -9.49 2.71
N LEU A 128 7.09 -8.79 2.28
CA LEU A 128 7.15 -7.35 1.96
C LEU A 128 7.61 -6.55 3.18
N ALA A 129 6.94 -6.74 4.31
CA ALA A 129 7.20 -6.02 5.54
C ALA A 129 8.62 -6.29 6.06
N ALA A 130 8.98 -7.56 6.23
CA ALA A 130 10.28 -7.96 6.76
C ALA A 130 11.43 -7.50 5.86
N THR A 131 11.28 -7.60 4.54
CA THR A 131 12.32 -7.16 3.61
C THR A 131 12.49 -5.64 3.66
N PHE A 132 11.40 -4.87 3.64
CA PHE A 132 11.48 -3.42 3.69
C PHE A 132 12.12 -2.89 4.98
N GLN A 133 11.84 -3.53 6.12
CA GLN A 133 12.41 -3.20 7.42
C GLN A 133 13.92 -3.47 7.49
N ASN A 134 14.39 -4.55 6.86
CA ASN A 134 15.80 -4.95 6.92
C ASN A 134 16.64 -4.38 5.77
N ALA A 135 16.00 -3.96 4.67
CA ALA A 135 16.67 -3.38 3.53
C ALA A 135 17.31 -2.04 3.87
N ARG A 136 18.50 -1.81 3.31
CA ARG A 136 19.29 -0.58 3.44
C ARG A 136 19.45 0.07 2.06
N GLY A 137 19.82 1.34 2.05
CA GLY A 137 20.00 2.10 0.81
C GLY A 137 18.83 3.04 0.55
N ALA A 138 18.72 3.52 -0.68
CA ALA A 138 17.69 4.47 -1.08
C ALA A 138 16.28 3.86 -0.97
N LEU A 139 15.27 4.69 -0.68
CA LEU A 139 13.88 4.25 -0.56
C LEU A 139 13.42 3.40 -1.76
N ALA A 140 13.75 3.82 -2.97
CA ALA A 140 13.41 3.10 -4.20
C ALA A 140 13.99 1.67 -4.25
N GLU A 141 15.23 1.49 -3.81
CA GLU A 141 15.87 0.16 -3.76
C GLU A 141 15.21 -0.74 -2.73
N ARG A 142 14.92 -0.19 -1.54
CA ARG A 142 14.22 -0.91 -0.46
C ARG A 142 12.83 -1.36 -0.89
N LEU A 143 12.09 -0.50 -1.60
CA LEU A 143 10.79 -0.80 -2.17
C LEU A 143 10.87 -1.90 -3.24
N LEU A 144 11.85 -1.82 -4.14
CA LEU A 144 12.07 -2.83 -5.19
C LEU A 144 12.42 -4.20 -4.57
N GLN A 145 13.30 -4.22 -3.57
CA GLN A 145 13.66 -5.44 -2.83
C GLN A 145 12.44 -6.04 -2.15
N ALA A 146 11.59 -5.23 -1.52
CA ALA A 146 10.34 -5.68 -0.90
C ALA A 146 9.41 -6.33 -1.94
N LEU A 147 9.21 -5.70 -3.10
CA LEU A 147 8.40 -6.29 -4.17
C LEU A 147 8.95 -7.64 -4.65
N ALA A 148 10.27 -7.73 -4.84
CA ALA A 148 10.92 -8.97 -5.25
C ALA A 148 10.72 -10.09 -4.21
N ALA A 149 10.84 -9.78 -2.93
CA ALA A 149 10.62 -10.73 -1.84
C ALA A 149 9.15 -11.17 -1.75
N GLY A 150 8.20 -10.24 -1.87
CA GLY A 150 6.77 -10.55 -1.93
C GLY A 150 6.45 -11.50 -3.10
N GLN A 151 7.07 -11.29 -4.26
CA GLN A 151 6.92 -12.21 -5.38
C GLN A 151 7.52 -13.60 -5.10
N ALA A 152 8.74 -13.65 -4.56
CA ALA A 152 9.41 -14.91 -4.23
C ALA A 152 8.65 -15.74 -3.19
N ALA A 153 7.94 -15.09 -2.26
CA ALA A 153 7.06 -15.72 -1.28
C ALA A 153 5.76 -16.31 -1.86
N GLY A 154 5.64 -16.34 -3.19
CA GLY A 154 4.50 -16.86 -3.92
C GLY A 154 3.47 -15.81 -4.26
N GLY A 155 3.82 -14.51 -4.21
CA GLY A 155 2.96 -13.39 -4.60
C GLY A 155 2.14 -13.71 -5.83
N ASP A 156 0.90 -13.23 -5.95
CA ASP A 156 0.01 -13.58 -7.05
C ASP A 156 -0.17 -15.08 -7.42
N LYS A 157 -1.25 -15.71 -6.94
CA LYS A 157 -1.66 -17.10 -7.31
C LYS A 157 -1.88 -17.35 -8.82
N ARG A 158 -1.97 -16.31 -9.65
CA ARG A 158 -2.27 -16.33 -11.09
C ARG A 158 -1.09 -15.88 -11.97
N GLY A 159 0.06 -15.45 -11.42
CA GLY A 159 1.24 -14.93 -12.16
C GLY A 159 1.26 -13.39 -12.35
N GLN A 160 2.32 -12.82 -12.97
CA GLN A 160 2.53 -11.36 -13.06
C GLN A 160 2.37 -10.79 -14.48
N GLU A 161 1.84 -9.57 -14.61
CA GLU A 161 1.71 -8.86 -15.91
C GLU A 161 2.11 -7.37 -15.85
N SER A 162 2.22 -6.73 -14.68
CA SER A 162 2.74 -5.36 -14.52
C SER A 162 3.26 -5.02 -13.12
N ALA A 163 4.13 -4.01 -13.02
CA ALA A 163 4.63 -3.41 -11.78
C ALA A 163 4.83 -1.89 -11.97
N ALA A 164 4.78 -1.13 -10.87
CA ALA A 164 5.03 0.31 -10.83
C ALA A 164 5.59 0.75 -9.48
#